data_AF-A0A351RYN2-F1
#
_entry.id   AF-A0A351RYN2-F1
#
_cell.length_a   1.000
_cell.length_b   1.000
_cell.length_c   1.000
_cell.angle_alpha   90.00
_cell.angle_beta   90.00
_cell.angle_gamma   90.00
#
_symmetry.space_group_name_H-M   'P 1'
#
loop_
_entity.id
_entity.type
_entity.pdbx_description
1 polymer ?
#
loop_
_entity_poly.entity_id
_entity_poly.type
_entity_poly.pdbx_seq_one_letter_code
_entity_poly.pdbx_strand_id
1 'polypeptide(L)'
;MKESRLVLIILLITFVIYSVFYLSTRDVEIPDNQAMPWQSYVNDQGKTVVFDLTMDESTLAESMRLFGTEVEASLFEDKDQKKTLEIFFSNTKVGGISAKVIINLALNDQQFNYLSDNIKETEVMPSGNKKTIFNQAGESSMFGLTISALTFIPSANLSADTLLGLFKKPARVELVEPGVEYWYYPSKGLRIIVDAERKEILEFYNL
;
A
#
# COMPACT_ATOMS: atom_id res chain seq x y z
N MET A 1 6.12 57.75 -28.06
CA MET A 1 7.47 57.11 -28.12
C MET A 1 7.94 56.54 -26.77
N LYS A 2 7.76 57.22 -25.63
CA LYS A 2 8.17 56.70 -24.30
C LYS A 2 7.39 55.45 -23.84
N GLU A 3 6.08 55.40 -24.06
CA GLU A 3 5.22 54.31 -23.59
C GLU A 3 5.50 52.97 -24.31
N SER A 4 5.70 53.01 -25.63
CA SER A 4 6.09 51.82 -26.42
C SER A 4 7.43 51.24 -25.99
N ARG A 5 8.40 52.08 -25.58
CA ARG A 5 9.68 51.61 -25.02
C ARG A 5 9.49 50.92 -23.66
N LEU A 6 8.55 51.40 -22.85
CA LEU A 6 8.28 50.86 -21.51
C LEU A 6 7.59 49.49 -21.60
N VAL A 7 6.62 49.33 -22.51
CA VAL A 7 5.97 48.04 -22.81
C VAL A 7 6.98 47.02 -23.32
N LEU A 8 7.89 47.42 -24.21
CA LEU A 8 8.94 46.54 -24.74
C LEU A 8 9.87 46.04 -23.62
N ILE A 9 10.27 46.93 -22.70
CA ILE A 9 11.13 46.57 -21.57
C ILE A 9 10.44 45.56 -20.64
N ILE A 10 9.14 45.77 -20.34
CA ILE A 10 8.38 44.84 -19.50
C ILE A 10 8.31 43.46 -20.15
N LEU A 11 7.97 43.37 -21.44
CA LEU A 11 7.90 42.09 -22.16
C LEU A 11 9.25 41.36 -22.15
N LEU A 12 10.35 42.10 -22.30
CA LEU A 12 11.70 41.53 -22.29
C LEU A 12 12.05 41.00 -20.90
N ILE A 13 11.71 41.74 -19.84
CA ILE A 13 11.91 41.29 -18.45
C ILE A 13 11.06 40.06 -18.16
N THR A 14 9.78 40.04 -18.54
CA THR A 14 8.91 38.88 -18.34
C THR A 14 9.43 37.66 -19.10
N PHE A 15 9.91 37.84 -20.33
CA PHE A 15 10.50 36.76 -21.12
C PHE A 15 11.78 36.22 -20.47
N VAL A 16 12.63 37.10 -19.94
CA VAL A 16 13.84 36.69 -19.21
C VAL A 16 13.48 35.95 -17.92
N ILE A 17 12.54 36.45 -17.13
CA ILE A 17 12.08 35.78 -15.90
C ILE A 17 11.49 34.41 -16.23
N TYR A 18 10.64 34.32 -17.26
CA TYR A 18 10.04 33.07 -17.70
C TYR A 18 11.09 32.08 -18.21
N SER A 19 12.06 32.56 -19.01
CA SER A 19 13.14 31.73 -19.55
C SER A 19 14.06 31.20 -18.46
N VAL A 20 14.44 32.05 -17.49
CA VAL A 20 15.22 31.64 -16.31
C VAL A 20 14.44 30.64 -15.46
N PHE A 21 13.14 30.88 -15.23
CA PHE A 21 12.29 29.94 -14.50
C PHE A 21 12.15 28.59 -15.22
N TYR A 22 11.96 28.60 -16.54
CA TYR A 22 11.83 27.41 -17.38
C TYR A 22 13.15 26.62 -17.45
N LEU A 23 14.29 27.30 -17.55
CA LEU A 23 15.61 26.66 -17.54
C LEU A 23 16.00 26.12 -16.15
N SER A 24 15.63 26.82 -15.07
CA SER A 24 15.89 26.37 -13.70
C SER A 24 14.99 25.23 -13.24
N THR A 25 13.79 25.09 -13.80
CA THR A 25 12.86 24.00 -13.46
C THR A 25 12.91 22.81 -14.42
N ARG A 26 13.77 22.87 -15.45
CA ARG A 26 13.89 21.87 -16.51
C ARG A 26 14.39 20.51 -16.01
N ASP A 27 15.22 20.53 -14.98
CA ASP A 27 15.85 19.36 -14.37
C ASP A 27 15.31 19.09 -12.95
N VAL A 28 14.08 19.55 -12.65
CA VAL A 28 13.37 19.00 -11.50
C VAL A 28 12.97 17.60 -11.90
N GLU A 29 13.80 16.62 -11.55
CA GLU A 29 13.36 15.24 -11.41
C GLU A 29 12.16 15.29 -10.47
N ILE A 30 10.95 15.18 -11.03
CA ILE A 30 9.78 14.86 -10.23
C ILE A 30 10.15 13.53 -9.58
N PRO A 31 10.24 13.44 -8.23
CA PRO A 31 10.55 12.18 -7.57
C PRO A 31 9.64 11.13 -8.18
N ASP A 32 10.20 9.98 -8.58
CA ASP A 32 9.38 8.88 -9.05
C ASP A 32 8.45 8.51 -7.91
N ASN A 33 7.26 9.09 -7.93
CA ASN A 33 6.38 9.09 -6.79
C ASN A 33 5.85 7.68 -6.67
N GLN A 34 6.38 6.87 -5.76
CA GLN A 34 5.98 5.48 -5.50
C GLN A 34 4.58 5.36 -4.89
N ALA A 35 3.73 6.40 -4.99
CA ALA A 35 2.40 6.43 -4.42
C ALA A 35 1.36 5.56 -5.14
N MET A 36 1.74 4.78 -6.17
CA MET A 36 0.82 3.90 -6.88
C MET A 36 1.15 2.42 -6.70
N PRO A 37 0.13 1.54 -6.58
CA PRO A 37 0.36 0.11 -6.35
C PRO A 37 1.09 -0.59 -7.51
N TRP A 38 0.94 -0.08 -8.75
CA TRP A 38 1.61 -0.65 -9.93
C TRP A 38 3.10 -0.29 -10.05
N GLN A 39 3.60 0.63 -9.24
CA GLN A 39 5.04 0.97 -9.19
C GLN A 39 5.85 -0.01 -8.34
N SER A 40 5.19 -0.95 -7.68
CA SER A 40 5.84 -2.02 -6.91
C SER A 40 6.91 -2.77 -7.70
N TYR A 41 7.96 -3.17 -6.99
CA TYR A 41 9.10 -3.91 -7.49
C TYR A 41 9.70 -4.77 -6.39
N VAL A 42 10.55 -5.72 -6.78
CA VAL A 42 11.41 -6.47 -5.86
C VAL A 42 12.80 -5.86 -5.90
N ASN A 43 13.33 -5.45 -4.76
CA ASN A 43 14.66 -4.84 -4.65
C ASN A 43 15.80 -5.87 -4.80
N ASP A 44 17.05 -5.42 -4.74
CA ASP A 44 18.25 -6.26 -4.86
C ASP A 44 18.42 -7.29 -3.73
N GLN A 45 17.75 -7.07 -2.59
CA GLN A 45 17.69 -7.99 -1.46
C GLN A 45 16.54 -9.01 -1.56
N GLY A 46 15.75 -8.98 -2.64
CA GLY A 46 14.60 -9.86 -2.81
C GLY A 46 13.35 -9.43 -2.03
N LYS A 47 13.32 -8.19 -1.52
CA LYS A 47 12.19 -7.66 -0.77
C LYS A 47 11.25 -6.87 -1.65
N THR A 48 9.96 -7.05 -1.43
CA THR A 48 8.90 -6.32 -2.13
C THR A 48 8.79 -4.90 -1.59
N VAL A 49 8.80 -3.92 -2.49
CA VAL A 49 8.63 -2.51 -2.19
C VAL A 49 7.36 -1.99 -2.87
N VAL A 50 6.49 -1.31 -2.13
CA VAL A 50 5.27 -0.66 -2.65
C VAL A 50 4.91 0.53 -1.75
N PHE A 51 4.49 1.67 -2.31
CA PHE A 51 4.19 2.88 -1.53
C PHE A 51 5.37 3.37 -0.66
N ASP A 52 6.62 3.15 -1.11
CA ASP A 52 7.84 3.36 -0.32
C ASP A 52 7.92 2.51 0.97
N LEU A 53 7.06 1.50 1.13
CA LEU A 53 7.13 0.52 2.20
C LEU A 53 7.83 -0.74 1.69
N THR A 54 8.80 -1.22 2.46
CA THR A 54 9.56 -2.45 2.16
C THR A 54 9.13 -3.56 3.11
N MET A 55 8.70 -4.69 2.57
CA MET A 55 8.29 -5.86 3.37
C MET A 55 9.46 -6.36 4.22
N ASP A 56 9.17 -6.76 5.45
CA ASP A 56 10.09 -7.16 6.52
C ASP A 56 11.09 -6.07 6.97
N GLU A 57 10.87 -4.81 6.61
CA GLU A 57 11.69 -3.67 7.08
C GLU A 57 10.85 -2.51 7.58
N SER A 58 9.91 -2.04 6.77
CA SER A 58 9.04 -0.93 7.12
C SER A 58 8.11 -1.31 8.26
N THR A 59 7.86 -0.36 9.13
CA THR A 59 7.09 -0.52 10.36
C THR A 59 5.63 -0.11 10.20
N LEU A 60 4.78 -0.55 11.12
CA LEU A 60 3.40 -0.04 11.22
C LEU A 60 3.37 1.49 11.33
N ALA A 61 4.27 2.09 12.13
CA ALA A 61 4.31 3.54 12.28
C ALA A 61 4.56 4.27 10.94
N GLU A 62 5.36 3.68 10.05
CA GLU A 62 5.61 4.23 8.72
C GLU A 62 4.39 4.07 7.81
N SER A 63 3.71 2.92 7.80
CA SER A 63 2.49 2.75 7.00
C SER A 63 1.35 3.66 7.45
N MET A 64 1.23 3.94 8.75
CA MET A 64 0.22 4.88 9.27
C MET A 64 0.39 6.32 8.74
N ARG A 65 1.62 6.74 8.42
CA ARG A 65 1.87 8.06 7.80
C ARG A 65 1.30 8.15 6.38
N LEU A 66 1.19 7.01 5.69
CA LEU A 66 0.70 6.93 4.32
C LEU A 66 -0.81 6.67 4.27
N PHE A 67 -1.30 5.78 5.12
CA PHE A 67 -2.66 5.25 5.03
C PHE A 67 -3.65 5.90 6.00
N GLY A 68 -3.14 6.65 6.98
CA GLY A 68 -3.93 7.31 8.02
C GLY A 68 -3.87 6.59 9.36
N THR A 69 -4.59 7.12 10.34
CA THR A 69 -4.57 6.61 11.73
C THR A 69 -5.88 5.97 12.15
N GLU A 70 -6.89 5.93 11.28
CA GLU A 70 -8.13 5.20 11.52
C GLU A 70 -7.88 3.72 11.25
N VAL A 71 -7.47 2.99 12.29
CA VAL A 71 -7.04 1.60 12.19
C VAL A 71 -7.72 0.73 13.23
N GLU A 72 -7.97 -0.52 12.86
CA GLU A 72 -8.34 -1.59 13.78
C GLU A 72 -7.24 -2.65 13.76
N ALA A 73 -6.65 -2.93 14.93
CA ALA A 73 -5.69 -4.01 15.10
C ALA A 73 -6.41 -5.28 15.55
N SER A 74 -6.19 -6.39 14.85
CA SER A 74 -6.82 -7.67 15.16
C SER A 74 -5.86 -8.82 14.90
N LEU A 75 -5.77 -9.75 15.85
CA LEU A 75 -5.11 -11.03 15.64
C LEU A 75 -6.16 -12.05 15.21
N PHE A 76 -5.97 -12.64 14.04
CA PHE A 76 -6.77 -13.75 13.56
C PHE A 76 -6.05 -15.07 13.81
N GLU A 77 -6.79 -16.06 14.32
CA GLU A 77 -6.33 -17.45 14.46
C GLU A 77 -7.28 -18.35 13.66
N ASP A 78 -6.75 -19.09 12.69
CA ASP A 78 -7.53 -20.06 11.92
C ASP A 78 -7.64 -21.42 12.64
N LYS A 79 -8.32 -22.37 11.99
CA LYS A 79 -8.55 -23.72 12.54
C LYS A 79 -7.26 -24.54 12.67
N ASP A 80 -6.24 -24.20 11.89
CA ASP A 80 -4.90 -24.81 11.93
C ASP A 80 -3.97 -24.08 12.91
N GLN A 81 -4.53 -23.17 13.72
CA GLN A 81 -3.82 -22.34 14.70
C GLN A 81 -2.78 -21.41 14.08
N LYS A 82 -2.88 -21.14 12.77
CA LYS A 82 -2.07 -20.11 12.13
C LYS A 82 -2.56 -18.75 12.60
N LYS A 83 -1.62 -17.95 13.07
CA LYS A 83 -1.88 -16.63 13.63
C LYS A 83 -1.43 -15.54 12.67
N THR A 84 -2.26 -14.52 12.51
CA THR A 84 -1.98 -13.39 11.65
C THR A 84 -2.39 -12.11 12.37
N LEU A 85 -1.42 -11.22 12.63
CA LEU A 85 -1.71 -9.90 13.20
C LEU A 85 -1.98 -8.91 12.06
N GLU A 86 -3.21 -8.42 11.98
CA GLU A 86 -3.67 -7.54 10.92
C GLU A 86 -3.98 -6.15 11.45
N ILE A 87 -3.59 -5.14 10.68
CA ILE A 87 -4.01 -3.76 10.84
C ILE A 87 -4.89 -3.39 9.66
N PHE A 88 -6.15 -3.10 9.94
CA PHE A 88 -7.13 -2.74 8.94
C PHE A 88 -7.32 -1.22 8.88
N PHE A 89 -7.05 -0.64 7.72
CA PHE A 89 -7.32 0.75 7.37
C PHE A 89 -8.62 0.80 6.57
N SER A 90 -9.69 1.27 7.20
CA SER A 90 -11.04 1.30 6.63
C SER A 90 -11.18 2.28 5.46
N ASN A 91 -10.38 3.35 5.48
CA ASN A 91 -10.43 4.44 4.51
C ASN A 91 -9.04 5.05 4.30
N THR A 92 -8.45 4.74 3.17
CA THR A 92 -7.13 5.24 2.77
C THR A 92 -7.25 6.02 1.47
N LYS A 93 -6.46 7.10 1.35
CA LYS A 93 -6.26 7.81 0.08
C LYS A 93 -4.77 8.00 -0.19
N VAL A 94 -4.21 7.18 -1.08
CA VAL A 94 -2.79 7.20 -1.46
C VAL A 94 -2.68 7.37 -2.97
N GLY A 95 -1.80 8.25 -3.44
CA GLY A 95 -1.66 8.52 -4.88
C GLY A 95 -2.94 9.02 -5.58
N GLY A 96 -3.91 9.55 -4.83
CA GLY A 96 -5.22 9.92 -5.35
C GLY A 96 -6.23 8.78 -5.48
N ILE A 97 -5.84 7.54 -5.13
CA ILE A 97 -6.67 6.34 -5.14
C ILE A 97 -7.26 6.14 -3.74
N SER A 98 -8.59 5.99 -3.68
CA SER A 98 -9.28 5.55 -2.46
C SER A 98 -9.27 4.04 -2.36
N ALA A 99 -8.97 3.49 -1.18
CA ALA A 99 -8.87 2.05 -0.95
C ALA A 99 -9.12 1.68 0.51
N LYS A 100 -9.35 0.39 0.74
CA LYS A 100 -9.10 -0.26 2.03
C LYS A 100 -7.71 -0.88 1.98
N VAL A 101 -7.00 -0.85 3.10
CA VAL A 101 -5.68 -1.49 3.22
C VAL A 101 -5.68 -2.42 4.42
N ILE A 102 -5.10 -3.61 4.26
CA ILE A 102 -4.81 -4.53 5.36
C ILE A 102 -3.30 -4.72 5.39
N ILE A 103 -2.69 -4.54 6.56
CA ILE A 103 -1.27 -4.76 6.79
C ILE A 103 -1.11 -5.96 7.71
N ASN A 104 -0.32 -6.94 7.30
CA ASN A 104 0.03 -8.08 8.13
C ASN A 104 1.37 -7.79 8.80
N LEU A 105 1.41 -7.80 10.12
CA LEU A 105 2.63 -7.53 10.88
C LEU A 105 3.37 -8.83 11.22
N ALA A 106 4.69 -8.80 11.07
CA ALA A 106 5.55 -9.87 11.53
C ALA A 106 5.54 -9.90 13.07
N LEU A 107 5.31 -11.10 13.62
CA LEU A 107 5.18 -11.31 15.06
C LEU A 107 6.07 -12.46 15.50
N ASN A 108 6.99 -12.19 16.42
CA ASN A 108 7.78 -13.22 17.09
C ASN A 108 7.15 -13.66 18.42
N ASP A 109 7.67 -14.73 19.00
CA ASP A 109 7.12 -15.33 20.23
C ASP A 109 7.09 -14.35 21.42
N GLN A 110 8.11 -13.51 21.57
CA GLN A 110 8.18 -12.53 22.64
C GLN A 110 7.07 -11.47 22.49
N GLN A 111 6.89 -10.95 21.27
CA GLN A 111 5.85 -9.97 20.96
C GLN A 111 4.46 -10.58 21.09
N PHE A 112 4.28 -11.83 20.67
CA PHE A 112 3.02 -12.56 20.85
C PHE A 112 2.66 -12.75 22.32
N ASN A 113 3.62 -13.14 23.16
CA ASN A 113 3.39 -13.28 24.60
C ASN A 113 2.97 -11.93 25.22
N TYR A 114 3.66 -10.85 24.85
CA TYR A 114 3.29 -9.51 25.31
C TYR A 114 1.87 -9.13 24.88
N LEU A 115 1.49 -9.40 23.63
CA LEU A 115 0.14 -9.14 23.13
C LEU A 115 -0.92 -10.00 23.85
N SER A 116 -0.59 -11.26 24.15
CA SER A 116 -1.47 -12.19 24.86
C SER A 116 -1.79 -11.71 26.28
N ASP A 117 -0.82 -11.10 26.96
CA ASP A 117 -1.00 -10.47 28.28
C ASP A 117 -1.83 -9.16 28.21
N ASN A 118 -2.06 -8.64 27.00
CA ASN A 118 -2.71 -7.36 26.74
C ASN A 118 -3.98 -7.48 25.87
N ILE A 119 -4.63 -8.65 25.90
CA ILE A 119 -5.91 -8.88 25.23
C ILE A 119 -7.02 -8.03 25.87
N LYS A 120 -7.85 -7.42 25.02
CA LYS A 120 -9.10 -6.77 25.44
C LYS A 120 -10.29 -7.72 25.29
N GLU A 121 -10.39 -8.38 24.14
CA GLU A 121 -11.51 -9.26 23.82
C GLU A 121 -11.10 -10.31 22.79
N THR A 122 -11.76 -11.47 22.81
CA THR A 122 -11.63 -12.51 21.79
C THR A 122 -13.01 -13.02 21.41
N GLU A 123 -13.30 -13.01 20.12
CA GLU A 123 -14.55 -13.47 19.52
C GLU A 123 -14.29 -14.68 18.61
N VAL A 124 -15.19 -15.65 18.62
CA VAL A 124 -15.19 -16.73 17.62
C VAL A 124 -16.12 -16.31 16.48
N MET A 125 -15.55 -16.09 15.30
CA MET A 125 -16.29 -15.70 14.11
C MET A 125 -17.16 -16.85 13.59
N PRO A 126 -18.23 -16.58 12.80
CA PRO A 126 -19.06 -17.62 12.18
C PRO A 126 -18.29 -18.64 11.31
N SER A 127 -17.14 -18.24 10.75
CA SER A 127 -16.23 -19.12 10.00
C SER A 127 -15.52 -20.17 10.88
N GLY A 128 -15.51 -19.95 12.20
CA GLY A 128 -14.76 -20.71 13.20
C GLY A 128 -13.39 -20.11 13.52
N ASN A 129 -12.97 -19.05 12.84
CA ASN A 129 -11.72 -18.34 13.15
C ASN A 129 -11.90 -17.52 14.43
N LYS A 130 -10.86 -17.38 15.24
CA LYS A 130 -10.88 -16.44 16.37
C LYS A 130 -10.37 -15.09 15.92
N LYS A 131 -11.03 -14.02 16.37
CA LYS A 131 -10.58 -12.64 16.24
C LYS A 131 -10.30 -12.11 17.64
N THR A 132 -9.07 -11.68 17.90
CA THR A 132 -8.65 -11.11 19.17
C THR A 132 -8.28 -9.64 18.97
N ILE A 133 -8.81 -8.77 19.81
CA ILE A 133 -8.46 -7.34 19.87
C ILE A 133 -7.74 -7.04 21.18
N PHE A 134 -6.98 -5.95 21.19
CA PHE A 134 -6.04 -5.65 22.27
C PHE A 134 -6.44 -4.39 23.03
N ASN A 135 -5.90 -4.25 24.24
CA ASN A 135 -6.00 -2.99 24.98
C ASN A 135 -4.98 -1.97 24.43
N GLN A 136 -5.01 -0.74 24.94
CA GLN A 136 -4.12 0.33 24.48
C GLN A 136 -2.63 -0.01 24.59
N ALA A 137 -2.22 -0.75 25.62
CA ALA A 137 -0.82 -1.15 25.81
C ALA A 137 -0.38 -2.19 24.76
N GLY A 138 -1.27 -3.12 24.42
CA GLY A 138 -1.08 -4.07 23.32
C GLY A 138 -0.98 -3.34 21.98
N GLU A 139 -1.94 -2.48 21.65
CA GLU A 139 -1.95 -1.70 20.40
C GLU A 139 -0.68 -0.84 20.26
N SER A 140 -0.26 -0.14 21.32
CA SER A 140 0.93 0.71 21.30
C SER A 140 2.23 -0.06 21.05
N SER A 141 2.29 -1.33 21.46
CA SER A 141 3.46 -2.19 21.22
C SER A 141 3.65 -2.57 19.75
N MET A 142 2.61 -2.41 18.92
CA MET A 142 2.61 -2.84 17.53
C MET A 142 3.30 -1.83 16.60
N PHE A 143 3.48 -0.58 17.01
CA PHE A 143 3.99 0.50 16.13
C PHE A 143 5.37 0.21 15.52
N GLY A 144 6.21 -0.53 16.24
CA GLY A 144 7.54 -0.93 15.78
C GLY A 144 7.60 -2.29 15.06
N LEU A 145 6.48 -3.01 14.94
CA LEU A 145 6.45 -4.27 14.22
C LEU A 145 6.58 -4.01 12.71
N THR A 146 7.32 -4.89 12.04
CA THR A 146 7.56 -4.80 10.60
C THR A 146 6.40 -5.39 9.81
N ILE A 147 6.20 -4.87 8.60
CA ILE A 147 5.15 -5.28 7.68
C ILE A 147 5.61 -6.54 6.93
N SER A 148 4.91 -7.65 7.08
CA SER A 148 5.18 -8.90 6.35
C SER A 148 4.42 -9.01 5.02
N ALA A 149 3.24 -8.38 4.95
CA ALA A 149 2.44 -8.31 3.74
C ALA A 149 1.52 -7.08 3.76
N LEU A 150 1.09 -6.65 2.58
CA LEU A 150 0.14 -5.57 2.37
C LEU A 150 -0.93 -6.01 1.39
N THR A 151 -2.19 -5.88 1.77
CA THR A 151 -3.35 -6.06 0.89
C THR A 151 -3.98 -4.72 0.60
N PHE A 152 -4.14 -4.38 -0.68
CA PHE A 152 -4.73 -3.15 -1.18
C PHE A 152 -6.00 -3.46 -1.97
N ILE A 153 -7.14 -2.95 -1.51
CA ILE A 153 -8.45 -3.16 -2.13
C ILE A 153 -8.96 -1.80 -2.65
N PRO A 154 -8.79 -1.50 -3.95
CA PRO A 154 -9.22 -0.23 -4.53
C PRO A 154 -10.74 -0.05 -4.41
N SER A 155 -11.16 1.19 -4.18
CA SER A 155 -12.58 1.56 -4.17
C SER A 155 -13.17 1.63 -5.59
N ALA A 156 -12.34 1.86 -6.60
CA ALA A 156 -12.72 1.72 -8.01
C ALA A 156 -12.90 0.24 -8.37
N ASN A 157 -13.71 -0.07 -9.39
CA ASN A 157 -13.72 -1.40 -10.01
C ASN A 157 -12.72 -1.36 -11.17
N LEU A 158 -11.62 -2.11 -11.08
CA LEU A 158 -10.64 -2.17 -12.15
C LEU A 158 -10.97 -3.37 -13.05
N SER A 159 -11.30 -3.08 -14.32
CA SER A 159 -11.46 -4.15 -15.31
C SER A 159 -10.14 -4.90 -15.54
N ALA A 160 -10.22 -6.13 -16.04
CA ALA A 160 -9.05 -6.90 -16.47
C ALA A 160 -8.14 -6.09 -17.43
N ASP A 161 -8.73 -5.39 -18.40
CA ASP A 161 -7.97 -4.51 -19.32
C ASP A 161 -7.28 -3.34 -18.60
N THR A 162 -7.93 -2.76 -17.59
CA THR A 162 -7.33 -1.70 -16.76
C THR A 162 -6.14 -2.23 -15.98
N LEU A 163 -6.29 -3.41 -15.36
CA LEU A 163 -5.21 -4.09 -14.64
C LEU A 163 -4.04 -4.38 -15.57
N LEU A 164 -4.28 -4.90 -16.78
CA LEU A 164 -3.24 -5.13 -17.78
C LEU A 164 -2.56 -3.83 -18.25
N GLY A 165 -3.30 -2.73 -18.34
CA GLY A 165 -2.73 -1.42 -18.67
C GLY A 165 -1.75 -0.91 -17.62
N LEU A 166 -2.13 -1.04 -16.34
CA LEU A 166 -1.37 -0.57 -15.18
C LEU A 166 -0.20 -1.50 -14.82
N PHE A 167 -0.46 -2.81 -14.70
CA PHE A 167 0.49 -3.80 -14.19
C PHE A 167 1.26 -4.57 -15.29
N LYS A 168 0.87 -4.39 -16.56
CA LYS A 168 1.31 -5.21 -17.71
C LYS A 168 0.81 -6.65 -17.59
N LYS A 169 1.30 -7.52 -18.47
CA LYS A 169 0.88 -8.93 -18.52
C LYS A 169 1.43 -9.69 -17.31
N PRO A 170 0.62 -10.49 -16.60
CA PRO A 170 1.12 -11.35 -15.51
C PRO A 170 2.05 -12.43 -16.06
N ALA A 171 2.99 -12.87 -15.20
CA ALA A 171 3.90 -13.96 -15.53
C ALA A 171 3.18 -15.32 -15.51
N ARG A 172 2.20 -15.47 -14.60
CA ARG A 172 1.37 -16.66 -14.47
C ARG A 172 -0.06 -16.24 -14.14
N VAL A 173 -1.02 -16.94 -14.73
CA VAL A 173 -2.45 -16.87 -14.37
C VAL A 173 -2.87 -18.27 -13.92
N GLU A 174 -3.60 -18.34 -12.82
CA GLU A 174 -4.14 -19.57 -12.26
C GLU A 174 -5.64 -19.41 -12.02
N LEU A 175 -6.45 -20.27 -12.62
CA LEU A 175 -7.88 -20.32 -12.36
C LEU A 175 -8.11 -21.10 -11.06
N VAL A 176 -8.62 -20.41 -10.04
CA VAL A 176 -8.83 -21.01 -8.71
C VAL A 176 -10.25 -21.57 -8.61
N GLU A 177 -11.23 -20.78 -9.05
CA GLU A 177 -12.64 -21.15 -9.11
C GLU A 177 -13.27 -20.50 -10.36
N PRO A 178 -14.46 -20.94 -10.82
CA PRO A 178 -15.15 -20.29 -11.93
C PRO A 178 -15.35 -18.79 -11.64
N GLY A 179 -14.71 -17.93 -12.45
CA GLY A 179 -14.79 -16.47 -12.29
C GLY A 179 -13.76 -15.85 -11.36
N VAL A 180 -12.85 -16.64 -10.76
CA VAL A 180 -11.77 -16.16 -9.89
C VAL A 180 -10.41 -16.64 -10.38
N GLU A 181 -9.57 -15.69 -10.77
CA GLU A 181 -8.21 -15.93 -11.26
C GLU A 181 -7.16 -15.26 -10.36
N TYR A 182 -6.06 -15.95 -10.12
CA TYR A 182 -4.88 -15.39 -9.48
C TYR A 182 -3.84 -15.03 -10.53
N TRP A 183 -3.52 -13.75 -10.63
CA TRP A 183 -2.55 -13.19 -11.55
C TRP A 183 -1.26 -12.86 -10.78
N TYR A 184 -0.17 -13.55 -11.12
CA TYR A 184 1.10 -13.43 -10.41
C TYR A 184 2.09 -12.54 -11.17
N TYR A 185 2.71 -11.62 -10.43
CA TYR A 185 3.73 -10.70 -10.91
C TYR A 185 4.99 -10.81 -10.03
N PRO A 186 5.84 -11.83 -10.26
CA PRO A 186 6.97 -12.09 -9.37
C PRO A 186 7.97 -10.94 -9.25
N SER A 187 8.24 -10.22 -10.35
CA SER A 187 9.12 -9.04 -10.35
C SER A 187 8.56 -7.85 -9.57
N LYS A 188 7.30 -7.92 -9.12
CA LYS A 188 6.60 -6.89 -8.34
C LYS A 188 6.24 -7.36 -6.94
N GLY A 189 6.56 -8.61 -6.57
CA GLY A 189 6.15 -9.16 -5.28
C GLY A 189 4.64 -9.19 -5.08
N LEU A 190 3.89 -9.37 -6.18
CA LEU A 190 2.46 -9.08 -6.23
C LEU A 190 1.67 -10.28 -6.76
N ARG A 191 0.56 -10.56 -6.09
CA ARG A 191 -0.58 -11.33 -6.61
C ARG A 191 -1.79 -10.43 -6.72
N ILE A 192 -2.49 -10.49 -7.85
CA ILE A 192 -3.81 -9.87 -8.00
C ILE A 192 -4.85 -10.98 -8.05
N ILE A 193 -5.84 -10.92 -7.15
CA ILE A 193 -7.05 -11.72 -7.22
C ILE A 193 -8.02 -10.97 -8.12
N VAL A 194 -8.28 -11.52 -9.30
CA VAL A 194 -9.26 -11.01 -10.25
C VAL A 194 -10.53 -11.82 -10.08
N ASP A 195 -11.59 -11.17 -9.58
CA ASP A 195 -12.89 -11.78 -9.32
C ASP A 195 -13.92 -11.10 -10.22
N ALA A 196 -14.68 -11.88 -10.99
CA ALA A 196 -15.67 -11.35 -11.94
C ALA A 196 -16.90 -10.73 -11.25
N GLU A 197 -17.17 -11.11 -10.00
CA GLU A 197 -18.35 -10.66 -9.23
C GLU A 197 -17.97 -9.73 -8.07
N ARG A 198 -16.73 -9.78 -7.59
CA ARG A 198 -16.24 -9.01 -6.45
C ARG A 198 -15.13 -8.03 -6.85
N LYS A 199 -14.66 -7.27 -5.85
CA LYS A 199 -13.52 -6.37 -6.01
C LYS A 199 -12.26 -7.17 -6.25
N GLU A 200 -11.42 -6.67 -7.14
CA GLU A 200 -10.04 -7.08 -7.27
C GLU A 200 -9.25 -6.77 -6.00
N ILE A 201 -8.35 -7.68 -5.63
CA ILE A 201 -7.53 -7.58 -4.43
C ILE A 201 -6.07 -7.67 -4.85
N LEU A 202 -5.26 -6.69 -4.44
CA LEU A 202 -3.82 -6.66 -4.72
C LEU A 202 -3.07 -7.02 -3.44
N GLU A 203 -2.33 -8.10 -3.47
CA GLU A 203 -1.57 -8.60 -2.32
C GLU A 203 -0.07 -8.56 -2.61
N PHE A 204 0.65 -7.81 -1.78
CA PHE A 204 2.08 -7.61 -1.84
C PHE A 204 2.77 -8.34 -0.71
N TYR A 205 3.75 -9.17 -1.02
CA TYR A 205 4.50 -9.99 -0.06
C TYR A 205 5.85 -10.40 -0.65
N ASN A 206 6.77 -10.85 0.19
CA ASN A 206 8.04 -11.45 -0.25
C ASN A 206 7.75 -12.85 -0.83
N LEU A 207 8.23 -13.13 -2.04
CA LEU A 207 7.98 -14.37 -2.79
C LEU A 207 9.00 -15.48 -2.49
#